data_AF-A0A3M1KFG1-F1
#
_entry.id   AF-A0A3M1KFG1-F1
#
_cell.length_a   1.000
_cell.length_b   1.000
_cell.length_c   1.000
_cell.angle_alpha   90.00
_cell.angle_beta   90.00
_cell.angle_gamma   90.00
#
_symmetry.space_group_name_H-M   'P 1'
#
loop_
_entity.id
_entity.type
_entity.pdbx_description
1 polymer ?
#
loop_
_entity_poly.entity_id
_entity_poly.type
_entity_poly.pdbx_seq_one_letter_code
_entity_poly.pdbx_strand_id
1 'polypeptide(L)' 'MLAHLPWVAMGGALGATLRYIVVAVMTEWLGKGFPWGTLTVNVLGSFVLGGSFVYIMERL' A
#
# COMPACT_ATOMS: atom_id res chain seq x y z
N MET A 1 22.10 9.50 0.48
CA MET A 1 21.71 8.08 0.65
C MET A 1 21.14 7.80 2.04
N LEU A 2 21.92 7.90 3.13
CA LEU A 2 21.44 7.64 4.50
C LEU A 2 20.33 8.61 4.97
N ALA A 3 20.34 9.86 4.49
CA ALA A 3 19.30 10.83 4.83
C ALA A 3 17.89 10.48 4.31
N HIS A 4 17.77 9.59 3.31
CA HIS A 4 16.47 9.16 2.78
C HIS A 4 15.93 7.92 3.49
N LEU A 5 16.78 7.22 4.25
CA LEU A 5 16.42 5.98 4.95
C LEU A 5 15.22 6.16 5.89
N PRO A 6 15.11 7.27 6.67
CA PRO A 6 13.95 7.48 7.53
C PRO A 6 12.63 7.54 6.75
N TRP A 7 12.62 8.21 5.59
CA TRP A 7 11.42 8.32 4.75
C TRP A 7 11.01 6.96 4.17
N VAL A 8 11.98 6.20 3.67
CA VAL A 8 11.74 4.84 3.16
C VAL A 8 11.25 3.93 4.27
N ALA A 9 11.88 3.98 5.45
CA ALA A 9 11.51 3.18 6.61
C ALA A 9 10.08 3.51 7.09
N MET A 10 9.74 4.80 7.23
CA MET A 10 8.41 5.23 7.63
C MET A 10 7.33 4.81 6.62
N GLY A 11 7.58 5.02 5.32
CA GLY A 11 6.67 4.58 4.27
C GLY A 11 6.49 3.06 4.25
N GLY A 12 7.59 2.32 4.42
CA GLY A 12 7.59 0.86 4.49
C GLY A 12 6.83 0.33 5.71
N ALA A 13 7.07 0.89 6.90
CA ALA A 13 6.36 0.50 8.12
C ALA A 13 4.87 0.75 7.99
N LEU A 14 4.47 1.96 7.56
CA LEU A 14 3.07 2.30 7.35
C LEU A 14 2.40 1.37 6.34
N GLY A 15 3.03 1.14 5.19
CA GLY A 15 2.52 0.25 4.15
C GLY A 15 2.37 -1.20 4.60
N ALA A 16 3.35 -1.71 5.36
CA ALA A 16 3.31 -3.06 5.91
C ALA A 16 2.17 -3.24 6.94
N THR A 17 2.01 -2.27 7.85
CA THR A 17 0.93 -2.29 8.86
C THR A 17 -0.44 -2.21 8.20
N LEU A 18 -0.64 -1.31 7.23
CA LEU A 18 -1.90 -1.20 6.48
C LEU A 18 -2.22 -2.49 5.73
N ARG A 19 -1.22 -3.09 5.08
CA ARG A 19 -1.40 -4.38 4.39
C ARG A 19 -1.84 -5.47 5.36
N TYR A 20 -1.22 -5.56 6.54
CA TYR A 20 -1.61 -6.54 7.55
C TYR A 20 -3.08 -6.40 7.96
N ILE A 21 -3.51 -5.16 8.27
CA ILE A 21 -4.89 -4.86 8.66
C ILE A 21 -5.87 -5.23 7.54
N VAL A 22 -5.61 -4.78 6.30
CA VAL A 22 -6.51 -5.06 5.17
C VAL A 22 -6.61 -6.55 4.89
N VAL A 23 -5.51 -7.30 4.98
CA VAL A 23 -5.53 -8.76 4.81
C VAL A 23 -6.37 -9.43 5.89
N ALA A 24 -6.23 -9.01 7.15
CA ALA A 24 -7.05 -9.53 8.25
C ALA A 24 -8.54 -9.27 8.02
N VAL A 25 -8.91 -8.01 7.77
CA VAL A 25 -10.31 -7.60 7.53
C VAL A 25 -10.92 -8.32 6.34
N MET A 26 -10.21 -8.39 5.21
CA MET A 26 -10.72 -9.07 4.01
C MET A 26 -10.86 -10.58 4.20
N THR A 27 -9.99 -11.18 5.02
CA THR A 27 -10.12 -12.60 5.38
C THR A 27 -11.36 -12.86 6.24
N GLU A 28 -11.70 -11.94 7.15
CA GLU A 28 -12.92 -12.04 7.96
C GLU A 28 -14.19 -11.84 7.11
N TRP A 29 -14.17 -10.90 6.16
CA TRP A 29 -15.35 -10.54 5.38
C TRP A 29 -15.64 -11.49 4.22
N LEU A 30 -14.59 -11.94 3.51
CA LEU A 30 -14.72 -12.67 2.24
C LEU A 30 -14.18 -14.10 2.34
N GLY A 31 -13.68 -14.50 3.52
CA GLY A 31 -13.11 -15.81 3.76
C GLY A 31 -11.74 -16.02 3.10
N LYS A 32 -11.27 -17.27 3.12
CA LYS A 32 -9.93 -17.67 2.67
C LYS A 32 -9.88 -18.27 1.25
N GLY A 33 -11.03 -18.34 0.56
CA GLY A 33 -11.12 -18.99 -0.76
C GLY A 33 -10.36 -18.26 -1.87
N PHE A 34 -10.09 -16.97 -1.69
CA PHE A 34 -9.31 -16.15 -2.62
C PHE A 34 -8.54 -15.06 -1.82
N PRO A 35 -7.33 -14.64 -2.26
CA PRO A 35 -6.51 -13.66 -1.55
C PRO A 35 -7.02 -12.22 -1.74
N TRP A 36 -8.25 -11.95 -1.32
CA TRP A 36 -8.91 -10.65 -1.43
C TRP A 36 -8.10 -9.52 -0.80
N GLY A 37 -7.53 -9.76 0.37
CA GLY A 37 -6.65 -8.79 1.04
C GLY A 37 -5.45 -8.38 0.18
N THR A 38 -4.76 -9.36 -0.40
CA THR A 38 -3.61 -9.13 -1.27
C THR A 38 -4.01 -8.40 -2.55
N LEU A 39 -5.14 -8.77 -3.16
CA LEU A 39 -5.66 -8.09 -4.35
C LEU A 39 -5.95 -6.61 -4.03
N THR A 40 -6.70 -6.35 -2.96
CA THR A 40 -7.12 -5.01 -2.55
C THR A 40 -5.94 -4.08 -2.30
N VAL A 41 -4.91 -4.52 -1.56
CA VAL A 41 -3.74 -3.67 -1.28
C VAL A 41 -2.93 -3.35 -2.54
N ASN A 42 -2.85 -4.27 -3.50
CA ASN A 42 -2.13 -4.03 -4.75
C ASN A 42 -2.90 -3.04 -5.64
N VAL A 43 -4.21 -3.24 -5.84
CA VAL A 43 -5.02 -2.35 -6.66
C VAL A 43 -5.02 -0.92 -6.10
N LEU A 44 -5.31 -0.77 -4.80
CA LEU A 44 -5.32 0.54 -4.15
C LEU A 44 -3.91 1.16 -4.11
N GLY A 45 -2.89 0.36 -3.77
CA GLY A 45 -1.51 0.81 -3.72
C GLY A 45 -1.03 1.32 -5.08
N SER A 46 -1.23 0.56 -6.15
CA SER A 46 -0.87 0.97 -7.50
C SER A 46 -1.63 2.21 -7.97
N PHE A 47 -2.91 2.36 -7.62
CA PHE A 47 -3.69 3.55 -7.94
C PHE A 47 -3.12 4.80 -7.26
N VAL A 48 -2.83 4.73 -5.95
CA VAL A 48 -2.21 5.83 -5.20
C VAL A 48 -0.83 6.17 -5.75
N LEU A 49 -0.02 5.16 -6.06
CA LEU A 49 1.35 5.34 -6.55
C LEU A 49 1.35 6.00 -7.93
N GLY A 50 0.49 5.54 -8.84
CA GLY A 50 0.31 6.13 -10.17
C GLY A 50 -0.23 7.56 -10.12
N GLY A 51 -1.26 7.82 -9.30
CA GLY A 51 -1.81 9.16 -9.14
C GLY A 51 -0.81 10.14 -8.51
N SER A 52 -0.05 9.69 -7.50
CA SER A 52 1.02 10.49 -6.89
C SER A 52 2.15 10.76 -7.87
N PHE A 53 2.53 9.78 -8.69
CA PHE A 53 3.54 9.95 -9.73
C PHE A 53 3.13 11.04 -10.72
N VAL A 54 1.92 10.96 -11.27
CA VAL A 54 1.39 11.97 -12.19
C VAL A 54 1.36 13.34 -11.52
N TYR A 55 0.85 13.43 -10.30
CA TYR A 55 0.77 14.70 -9.57
C TYR A 55 2.15 15.33 -9.32
N ILE A 56 3.12 14.54 -8.88
CA ILE A 56 4.47 15.02 -8.55
C ILE A 56 5.26 15.36 -9.81
N MET A 57 5.14 14.57 -10.87
CA MET A 57 5.97 14.71 -12.06
C MET A 57 5.41 15.69 -13.10
N GLU A 58 4.08 15.83 -13.18
CA GLU A 58 3.43 16.65 -14.22
C GLU A 58 2.78 17.93 -13.68
N ARG A 59 2.49 18.00 -12.38
CA ARG A 59 1.72 19.13 -11.78
C ARG A 59 2.47 19.92 -10.72
N LEU A 60 3.62 19.43 -10.27
CA LEU A 60 4.48 20.02 -9.25
C LEU A 60 5.81 20.44 -9.90
#